data_AF-A0A529WYT7-F1
#
_entry.id   AF-A0A529WYT7-F1
#
_cell.length_a   1.000
_cell.length_b   1.000
_cell.length_c   1.000
_cell.angle_alpha   90.00
_cell.angle_beta   90.00
_cell.angle_gamma   90.00
#
_symmetry.space_group_name_H-M   'P 1'
#
loop_
_entity.id
_entity.type
_entity.pdbx_description
1 polymer ?
#
loop_
_entity_poly.entity_id
_entity_poly.type
_entity_poly.pdbx_seq_one_letter_code
_entity_poly.pdbx_strand_id
1 'polypeptide(L)'
;MEFVRRVITRPSDTASEDHDTLADAAFAEAEADGAFSLCWDAHGLRYGLPADVDWAVANGHVAVANVSRAVIPALRERYANLAVVEITATPEILAERLAARGRESRGEVLARLARSTSVKLTGPDVTSIDNSGDKDIAGERFAEVLRKAMAFSDLSDMI
;
A
#
# COMPACT_ATOMS: atom_id res chain seq x y z
N MET A 1 -13.10 3.76 -9.29
CA MET A 1 -12.08 3.14 -8.42
C MET A 1 -10.87 2.79 -9.28
N GLU A 2 -9.67 3.07 -8.79
CA GLU A 2 -8.41 2.77 -9.49
C GLU A 2 -7.37 2.17 -8.55
N PHE A 3 -6.49 1.32 -9.10
CA PHE A 3 -5.32 0.83 -8.39
C PHE A 3 -4.14 1.75 -8.69
N VAL A 4 -3.63 2.43 -7.66
CA VAL A 4 -2.58 3.43 -7.81
C VAL A 4 -1.26 2.75 -8.15
N ARG A 5 -0.65 3.18 -9.26
CA ARG A 5 0.73 2.84 -9.61
C ARG A 5 1.67 3.71 -8.79
N ARG A 6 2.28 3.14 -7.75
CA ARG A 6 3.28 3.85 -6.94
C ARG A 6 4.57 4.06 -7.73
N VAL A 7 5.30 5.13 -7.42
CA VAL A 7 6.65 5.37 -7.92
C VAL A 7 7.66 4.89 -6.88
N ILE A 8 8.65 4.10 -7.28
CA ILE A 8 9.64 3.50 -6.36
C ILE A 8 11.06 3.70 -6.90
N THR A 9 12.04 3.89 -6.01
CA THR A 9 13.46 4.00 -6.43
C THR A 9 14.15 2.68 -6.77
N ARG A 10 13.41 1.57 -6.82
CA ARG A 10 13.97 0.28 -7.25
C ARG A 10 13.77 0.06 -8.75
N PRO A 11 14.67 -0.65 -9.43
CA PRO A 11 14.42 -1.18 -10.76
C PRO A 11 13.10 -1.95 -10.81
N SER A 12 12.25 -1.62 -11.80
CA SER A 12 11.04 -2.39 -12.10
C SER A 12 11.40 -3.85 -12.37
N ASP A 13 10.74 -4.75 -11.64
CA ASP A 13 10.72 -6.18 -11.94
C ASP A 13 9.28 -6.54 -12.30
N THR A 14 9.06 -6.79 -13.60
CA THR A 14 7.77 -7.13 -14.20
C THR A 14 7.08 -8.34 -13.57
N ALA A 15 7.77 -9.13 -12.74
CA ALA A 15 7.22 -10.30 -12.07
C ALA A 15 6.54 -10.01 -10.71
N SER A 16 6.72 -8.82 -10.13
CA SER A 16 6.34 -8.58 -8.73
C SER A 16 5.05 -7.79 -8.54
N GLU A 17 5.02 -6.57 -9.08
CA GLU A 17 3.92 -5.62 -8.90
C GLU A 17 4.06 -4.53 -9.96
N ASP A 18 2.93 -3.92 -10.33
CA ASP A 18 2.93 -2.80 -11.26
C ASP A 18 3.29 -1.50 -10.51
N HIS A 19 4.43 -0.92 -10.87
CA HIS A 19 4.91 0.32 -10.29
C HIS A 19 5.80 1.07 -11.29
N ASP A 20 5.78 2.40 -11.20
CA ASP A 20 6.73 3.22 -11.95
C ASP A 20 8.06 3.29 -11.19
N THR A 21 9.13 3.57 -11.93
CA THR A 21 10.50 3.54 -11.40
C THR A 21 11.20 4.85 -11.71
N LEU A 22 11.80 5.47 -10.68
CA LEU A 22 12.70 6.59 -10.83
C LEU A 22 14.04 6.28 -10.18
N ALA A 23 15.13 6.81 -10.70
CA ALA A 23 16.39 6.81 -9.97
C ALA A 23 16.29 7.76 -8.75
N ASP A 24 17.11 7.55 -7.73
CA ASP A 24 17.11 8.36 -6.51
C ASP A 24 17.20 9.88 -6.73
N ALA A 25 18.00 10.32 -7.71
CA ALA A 25 18.12 11.73 -8.05
C ALA A 25 16.82 12.28 -8.69
N ALA A 26 16.28 11.55 -9.67
CA ALA A 26 15.03 11.91 -10.34
C ALA A 26 13.82 11.86 -9.39
N PHE A 27 13.82 10.94 -8.41
CA PHE A 27 12.80 10.90 -7.38
C PHE A 27 12.84 12.16 -6.52
N ALA A 28 14.04 12.60 -6.09
CA ALA A 28 14.20 13.82 -5.30
C ALA A 28 13.76 15.07 -6.06
N GLU A 29 14.07 15.14 -7.36
CA GLU A 29 13.59 16.23 -8.23
C GLU A 29 12.07 16.22 -8.35
N ALA A 30 11.47 15.06 -8.65
CA ALA A 30 10.02 14.91 -8.74
C ALA A 30 9.30 15.25 -7.42
N GLU A 31 9.88 14.86 -6.29
CA GLU A 31 9.37 15.22 -4.96
C GLU A 31 9.41 16.74 -4.73
N ALA A 32 10.52 17.40 -5.08
CA ALA A 32 10.65 18.85 -4.97
C ALA A 32 9.69 19.61 -5.90
N ASP A 33 9.36 19.03 -7.05
CA ASP A 33 8.40 19.58 -8.02
C ASP A 33 6.93 19.30 -7.65
N GLY A 34 6.67 18.61 -6.54
CA GLY A 34 5.32 18.32 -6.06
C GLY A 34 4.61 17.20 -6.84
N ALA A 35 5.37 16.29 -7.46
CA ALA A 35 4.82 15.18 -8.24
C ALA A 35 4.11 14.10 -7.40
N PHE A 36 4.23 14.16 -6.06
CA PHE A 36 3.69 13.16 -5.14
C PHE A 36 2.67 13.76 -4.18
N SER A 37 1.57 13.04 -3.97
CA SER A 37 0.63 13.30 -2.87
C SER A 37 1.24 12.91 -1.53
N LEU A 38 2.03 11.84 -1.51
CA LEU A 38 2.75 11.38 -0.32
C LEU A 38 4.00 10.61 -0.69
N CYS A 39 5.12 10.92 -0.03
CA CYS A 39 6.39 10.23 -0.13
C CYS A 39 6.74 9.55 1.22
N TRP A 40 7.47 8.43 1.16
CA TRP A 40 8.04 7.80 2.34
C TRP A 40 9.23 6.89 2.00
N ASP A 41 10.06 6.63 3.00
CA ASP A 41 11.16 5.67 2.94
C ASP A 41 10.77 4.33 3.57
N ALA A 42 11.14 3.22 2.92
CA ALA A 42 11.09 1.90 3.52
C ALA A 42 12.11 0.97 2.87
N HIS A 43 12.71 0.05 3.63
CA HIS A 43 13.62 -0.97 3.09
C HIS A 43 14.80 -0.40 2.26
N GLY A 44 15.27 0.82 2.57
CA GLY A 44 16.35 1.47 1.80
C GLY A 44 15.90 2.01 0.43
N LEU A 45 14.59 2.07 0.19
CA LEU A 45 13.97 2.60 -1.02
C LEU A 45 13.05 3.76 -0.66
N ARG A 46 12.82 4.62 -1.64
CA ARG A 46 11.82 5.68 -1.60
C ARG A 46 10.60 5.28 -2.39
N TYR A 47 9.45 5.70 -1.90
CA TYR A 47 8.14 5.41 -2.46
C TYR A 47 7.34 6.71 -2.54
N GLY A 48 6.60 6.87 -3.63
CA GLY A 48 5.69 7.98 -3.84
C GLY A 48 4.32 7.49 -4.32
N LEU A 49 3.25 8.02 -3.74
CA LEU A 49 1.94 8.05 -4.40
C LEU A 49 1.92 9.28 -5.31
N PRO A 50 1.56 9.16 -6.61
CA PRO A 50 1.53 10.32 -7.48
C PRO A 50 0.50 11.36 -7.00
N ALA A 51 0.68 12.61 -7.41
CA ALA A 51 -0.17 13.73 -7.00
C ALA A 51 -1.62 13.62 -7.53
N ASP A 52 -1.84 12.84 -8.59
CA ASP A 52 -3.18 12.57 -9.13
C ASP A 52 -4.11 11.86 -8.12
N VAL A 53 -3.56 11.16 -7.13
CA VAL A 53 -4.33 10.53 -6.04
C VAL A 53 -5.11 11.57 -5.25
N ASP A 54 -4.51 12.74 -4.96
CA ASP A 54 -5.24 13.81 -4.27
C ASP A 54 -6.41 14.31 -5.12
N TRP A 55 -6.19 14.45 -6.43
CA TRP A 55 -7.23 14.85 -7.36
C TRP A 55 -8.35 13.80 -7.41
N ALA A 56 -8.01 12.51 -7.52
CA ALA A 56 -8.98 11.43 -7.57
C ALA A 56 -9.86 11.41 -6.32
N VAL A 57 -9.24 11.45 -5.13
CA VAL A 57 -9.95 11.45 -3.85
C VAL A 57 -10.82 12.70 -3.70
N ALA A 58 -10.32 13.88 -4.10
CA ALA A 58 -11.09 15.13 -4.04
C ALA A 58 -12.31 15.15 -4.99
N ASN A 59 -12.29 14.35 -6.06
CA ASN A 59 -13.39 14.21 -7.01
C ASN A 59 -14.27 12.97 -6.74
N GLY A 60 -14.25 12.45 -5.50
CA GLY A 60 -15.13 11.34 -5.10
C GLY A 60 -14.68 9.98 -5.63
N HIS A 61 -13.48 9.85 -6.20
CA HIS A 61 -12.97 8.56 -6.67
C HIS A 61 -12.27 7.78 -5.56
N VAL A 62 -12.42 6.45 -5.60
CA VAL A 62 -11.71 5.52 -4.71
C VAL A 62 -10.34 5.18 -5.29
N ALA A 63 -9.27 5.60 -4.62
CA ALA A 63 -7.89 5.23 -4.94
C ALA A 63 -7.41 4.08 -4.01
N VAL A 64 -6.97 2.97 -4.60
CA VAL A 64 -6.48 1.78 -3.88
C VAL A 64 -4.96 1.72 -3.99
N ALA A 65 -4.26 1.93 -2.89
CA ALA A 65 -2.80 1.99 -2.87
C ALA A 65 -2.17 0.99 -1.88
N ASN A 66 -1.06 0.37 -2.28
CA ASN A 66 -0.22 -0.44 -1.40
C ASN A 66 0.84 0.43 -0.73
N VAL A 67 0.80 0.53 0.60
CA VAL A 67 1.65 1.42 1.39
C VAL A 67 2.30 0.69 2.58
N SER A 68 3.28 1.34 3.21
CA SER A 68 3.88 0.84 4.46
C SER A 68 3.05 1.21 5.68
N ARG A 69 3.00 0.34 6.70
CA ARG A 69 2.26 0.60 7.95
C ARG A 69 2.63 1.93 8.62
N ALA A 70 3.89 2.33 8.52
CA ALA A 70 4.40 3.58 9.10
C ALA A 70 3.78 4.85 8.49
N VAL A 71 3.18 4.74 7.30
CA VAL A 71 2.62 5.87 6.53
C VAL A 71 1.14 6.12 6.87
N ILE A 72 0.48 5.14 7.51
CA ILE A 72 -0.95 5.22 7.83
C ILE A 72 -1.32 6.47 8.67
N PRO A 73 -0.54 6.91 9.67
CA PRO A 73 -0.85 8.16 10.38
C PRO A 73 -0.91 9.38 9.46
N ALA A 74 0.05 9.54 8.55
CA ALA A 74 0.07 10.65 7.59
C ALA A 74 -1.13 10.58 6.62
N LEU A 75 -1.54 9.38 6.20
CA LEU A 75 -2.73 9.20 5.37
C LEU A 75 -4.02 9.58 6.09
N ARG A 76 -4.12 9.30 7.41
CA ARG A 76 -5.27 9.70 8.24
C ARG A 76 -5.37 11.21 8.44
N GLU A 77 -4.24 11.90 8.46
CA GLU A 77 -4.21 13.37 8.50
C GLU A 77 -4.58 13.98 7.15
N ARG A 78 -4.18 13.33 6.05
CA ARG A 78 -4.40 13.84 4.69
C ARG A 78 -5.80 13.60 4.15
N TYR A 79 -6.37 12.43 4.40
CA TYR A 79 -7.65 12.00 3.82
C TYR A 79 -8.70 11.78 4.91
N ALA A 80 -9.80 12.52 4.82
CA ALA A 80 -10.93 12.39 5.75
C ALA A 80 -11.58 10.99 5.69
N ASN A 81 -11.60 10.39 4.49
CA ASN A 81 -12.15 9.07 4.24
C ASN A 81 -11.00 8.11 3.88
N LEU A 82 -10.67 7.20 4.80
CA LEU A 82 -9.62 6.21 4.62
C LEU A 82 -10.12 4.84 5.09
N ALA A 83 -9.88 3.81 4.27
CA ALA A 83 -10.07 2.42 4.66
C ALA A 83 -8.71 1.70 4.61
N VAL A 84 -8.25 1.21 5.76
CA VAL A 84 -6.98 0.51 5.89
C VAL A 84 -7.25 -0.99 5.83
N VAL A 85 -6.72 -1.67 4.81
CA VAL A 85 -6.79 -3.12 4.73
C VAL A 85 -5.45 -3.74 5.08
N GLU A 86 -5.39 -4.41 6.23
CA GLU A 86 -4.20 -5.12 6.65
C GLU A 86 -4.25 -6.57 6.17
N ILE A 87 -3.44 -6.89 5.16
CA ILE A 87 -3.25 -8.27 4.72
C ILE A 87 -2.16 -8.92 5.58
N THR A 88 -2.54 -9.95 6.33
CA THR A 88 -1.66 -10.71 7.22
C THR A 88 -1.51 -12.15 6.72
N ALA A 89 -0.51 -12.86 7.24
CA ALA A 89 -0.41 -14.32 7.14
C ALA A 89 0.48 -14.82 8.29
N THR A 90 0.48 -16.13 8.56
CA THR A 90 1.37 -16.69 9.58
C THR A 90 2.85 -16.44 9.24
N PRO A 91 3.73 -16.31 10.23
CA PRO A 91 5.16 -16.07 10.00
C PRO A 91 5.81 -17.09 9.05
N GLU A 92 5.39 -18.36 9.12
CA GLU A 92 5.90 -19.45 8.30
C GLU A 92 5.56 -19.23 6.81
N ILE A 93 4.31 -18.86 6.54
CA ILE A 93 3.83 -18.58 5.18
C ILE A 93 4.45 -17.31 4.63
N LEU A 94 4.61 -16.28 5.47
CA LEU A 94 5.31 -15.06 5.06
C LEU A 94 6.77 -15.36 4.71
N ALA A 95 7.48 -16.16 5.51
CA ALA A 95 8.85 -16.55 5.24
C ALA A 95 8.97 -17.33 3.92
N GLU A 96 8.10 -18.30 3.68
CA GLU A 96 8.05 -19.08 2.44
C GLU A 96 7.80 -18.18 1.22
N ARG A 97 6.79 -17.29 1.30
CA ARG A 97 6.45 -16.36 0.21
C ARG A 97 7.56 -15.35 -0.03
N LEU A 98 8.24 -14.86 1.01
CA LEU A 98 9.38 -13.95 0.87
C LEU A 98 10.57 -14.65 0.22
N ALA A 99 10.88 -15.90 0.63
CA ALA A 99 11.95 -16.68 0.02
C ALA A 99 11.68 -16.99 -1.46
N ALA A 100 10.44 -17.34 -1.80
CA ALA A 100 10.03 -17.64 -3.18
C ALA A 100 10.17 -16.44 -4.14
N ARG A 101 10.19 -15.20 -3.61
CA ARG A 101 10.36 -13.99 -4.43
C ARG A 101 11.78 -13.81 -4.95
N GLY A 102 12.79 -14.48 -4.38
CA GLY A 102 14.18 -14.46 -4.85
C GLY A 102 14.90 -13.10 -4.76
N ARG A 103 14.30 -12.10 -4.10
CA ARG A 103 14.78 -10.70 -4.10
C ARG A 103 15.45 -10.27 -2.79
N GLU A 104 15.35 -11.09 -1.76
CA GLU A 104 15.81 -10.79 -0.41
C GLU A 104 16.68 -11.96 0.07
N SER A 105 17.81 -11.65 0.68
CA SER A 105 18.61 -12.62 1.42
C SER A 105 17.83 -13.14 2.63
N ARG A 106 18.23 -14.30 3.15
CA ARG A 106 17.62 -14.86 4.37
C ARG A 106 17.66 -13.89 5.56
N GLY A 107 18.74 -13.10 5.67
CA GLY A 107 18.87 -12.08 6.72
C GLY A 107 17.85 -10.95 6.56
N GLU A 108 17.61 -10.48 5.33
CA GLU A 108 16.62 -9.45 5.04
C GLU A 108 15.18 -9.94 5.28
N VAL A 109 14.87 -11.18 4.90
CA VAL A 109 13.57 -11.82 5.18
C VAL A 109 13.31 -11.87 6.69
N LEU A 110 14.28 -12.34 7.49
CA LEU A 110 14.14 -12.39 8.95
C LEU A 110 13.99 -11.00 9.57
N ALA A 111 14.80 -10.02 9.13
CA ALA A 111 14.70 -8.64 9.59
C ALA A 111 13.36 -8.00 9.22
N ARG A 112 12.75 -8.40 8.10
CA ARG A 112 11.43 -7.94 7.67
C ARG A 112 10.31 -8.54 8.50
N LEU A 113 10.39 -9.84 8.81
CA LEU A 113 9.41 -10.51 9.67
C LEU A 113 9.43 -9.93 11.10
N ALA A 114 10.62 -9.69 11.65
CA ALA A 114 10.78 -9.10 12.99
C ALA A 114 10.27 -7.65 13.11
N ARG A 115 10.31 -6.87 12.02
CA ARG A 115 9.78 -5.49 12.00
C ARG A 115 8.28 -5.42 11.74
N SER A 116 7.72 -6.41 11.04
CA SER A 116 6.28 -6.42 10.70
C SER A 116 5.39 -6.52 11.95
N THR A 117 5.93 -6.94 13.08
CA THR A 117 5.24 -7.07 14.37
C THR A 117 5.25 -5.79 15.21
N SER A 118 6.02 -4.75 14.85
CA SER A 118 6.22 -3.60 15.74
C SER A 118 5.19 -2.47 15.58
N VAL A 119 4.51 -2.37 14.42
CA VAL A 119 3.50 -1.33 14.17
C VAL A 119 2.12 -1.97 14.19
N LYS A 120 1.40 -1.80 15.30
CA LYS A 120 0.02 -2.26 15.43
C LYS A 120 -0.93 -1.26 14.75
N LEU A 121 -1.64 -1.71 13.72
CA LEU A 121 -2.71 -0.93 13.12
C LEU A 121 -3.97 -1.06 13.98
N THR A 122 -4.47 0.07 14.46
CA THR A 122 -5.69 0.13 15.28
C THR A 122 -6.57 1.27 14.80
N GLY A 123 -7.88 1.09 14.89
CA GLY A 123 -8.87 2.10 14.52
C GLY A 123 -10.10 1.48 13.86
N PRO A 124 -11.23 2.19 13.80
CA PRO A 124 -12.45 1.72 13.15
C PRO A 124 -12.31 1.60 11.63
N ASP A 125 -11.30 2.28 11.06
CA ASP A 125 -10.93 2.27 9.65
C ASP A 125 -10.13 1.03 9.23
N VAL A 126 -9.71 0.18 10.17
CA VAL A 126 -8.83 -0.97 9.90
C VAL A 126 -9.62 -2.27 9.76
N THR A 127 -9.48 -2.93 8.61
CA THR A 127 -9.94 -4.31 8.38
C THR A 127 -8.74 -5.23 8.22
N SER A 128 -8.61 -6.23 9.10
CA SER A 128 -7.55 -7.24 8.99
C SER A 128 -8.06 -8.48 8.24
N ILE A 129 -7.29 -8.94 7.26
CA ILE A 129 -7.58 -10.13 6.45
C ILE A 129 -6.41 -11.09 6.58
N ASP A 130 -6.68 -12.27 7.12
CA ASP A 130 -5.72 -13.37 7.13
C ASP A 130 -5.68 -14.07 5.76
N ASN A 131 -4.50 -14.05 5.14
CA ASN A 131 -4.18 -14.66 3.86
C ASN A 131 -3.23 -15.86 4.03
N SER A 132 -3.33 -16.55 5.17
CA SER A 132 -2.63 -17.82 5.44
C SER A 132 -3.27 -19.01 4.72
N GLY A 133 -4.60 -18.96 4.53
CA GLY A 133 -5.36 -20.02 3.88
C GLY A 133 -5.42 -19.87 2.36
N ASP A 134 -6.55 -20.29 1.80
CA ASP A 134 -6.86 -20.13 0.39
C ASP A 134 -6.89 -18.63 0.01
N LYS A 135 -6.19 -18.29 -1.07
CA LYS A 135 -6.10 -16.92 -1.59
C LYS A 135 -7.44 -16.41 -2.07
N ASP A 136 -8.32 -17.29 -2.55
CA ASP A 136 -9.64 -16.88 -3.06
C ASP A 136 -10.53 -16.38 -1.93
N ILE A 137 -10.42 -16.97 -0.73
CA ILE A 137 -11.14 -16.52 0.47
C ILE A 137 -10.67 -15.12 0.89
N ALA A 138 -9.35 -14.91 0.94
CA ALA A 138 -8.79 -13.60 1.27
C ALA A 138 -9.12 -12.56 0.18
N GLY A 139 -9.10 -12.98 -1.08
CA GLY A 139 -9.46 -12.16 -2.24
C GLY A 139 -10.91 -11.69 -2.22
N GLU A 140 -11.86 -12.57 -1.91
CA GLU A 140 -13.27 -12.20 -1.80
C GLU A 140 -13.51 -11.22 -0.65
N ARG A 141 -12.88 -11.45 0.51
CA ARG A 141 -12.94 -10.49 1.64
C ARG A 141 -12.36 -9.13 1.27
N PHE A 142 -11.27 -9.11 0.51
CA PHE A 142 -10.70 -7.87 0.00
C PHE A 142 -11.68 -7.16 -0.96
N ALA A 143 -12.28 -7.91 -1.89
CA ALA A 143 -13.28 -7.38 -2.81
C ALA A 143 -14.51 -6.80 -2.09
N GLU A 144 -14.97 -7.42 -1.00
CA GLU A 144 -16.05 -6.87 -0.17
C GLU A 144 -15.70 -5.50 0.43
N VAL A 145 -14.47 -5.31 0.89
CA VAL A 145 -14.01 -4.00 1.38
C VAL A 145 -14.03 -2.96 0.27
N LEU A 146 -13.57 -3.33 -0.93
CA LEU A 146 -13.59 -2.43 -2.10
C LEU A 146 -15.02 -2.04 -2.49
N ARG A 147 -15.96 -2.99 -2.51
CA ARG A 147 -17.38 -2.70 -2.79
C ARG A 147 -17.97 -1.72 -1.78
N LYS A 148 -17.66 -1.87 -0.49
CA LYS A 148 -18.11 -0.94 0.56
C LYS A 148 -17.51 0.45 0.38
N ALA A 149 -16.23 0.54 0.02
CA ALA A 149 -15.57 1.81 -0.25
C ALA A 149 -16.20 2.54 -1.45
N MET A 150 -16.50 1.82 -2.54
CA MET A 150 -17.20 2.39 -3.70
C MET A 150 -18.60 2.88 -3.34
N ALA A 151 -19.39 2.05 -2.64
CA ALA A 151 -20.74 2.44 -2.22
C ALA A 151 -20.73 3.68 -1.30
N PHE A 152 -19.71 3.82 -0.45
CA PHE A 152 -19.53 5.01 0.39
C PHE A 152 -19.18 6.25 -0.45
N SER A 153 -18.32 6.11 -1.46
CA SER A 153 -18.01 7.17 -2.44
C SER A 153 -19.28 7.65 -3.15
N ASP A 154 -20.05 6.72 -3.72
CA ASP A 154 -21.26 7.03 -4.49
C ASP A 154 -22.30 7.79 -3.65
N LEU A 155 -22.43 7.45 -2.35
CA LEU A 155 -23.32 8.15 -1.43
C LEU A 155 -22.80 9.54 -1.04
N SER A 156 -21.48 9.73 -0.97
CA SER A 156 -20.87 11.00 -0.61
C SER A 156 -20.99 12.04 -1.72
N ASP A 157 -21.01 11.60 -3.00
CA ASP A 157 -21.22 12.47 -4.16
C ASP A 157 -22.68 12.96 -4.29
N MET A 158 -23.63 12.38 -3.54
CA MET A 158 -25.06 12.72 -3.57
C MET A 158 -25.49 13.78 -2.55
N ILE A 159 -24.57 14.27 -1.70
CA ILE A 159 -24.83 15.24 -0.62
C ILE A 159 -24.10 16.55 -0.91
#